data_AF-A0A7S3UEY3-F1
#
_entry.id   AF-A0A7S3UEY3-F1
#
_cell.length_a   1.000
_cell.length_b   1.000
_cell.length_c   1.000
_cell.angle_alpha   90.00
_cell.angle_beta   90.00
_cell.angle_gamma   90.00
#
_symmetry.space_group_name_H-M   'P 1'
#
loop_
_entity.id
_entity.type
_entity.pdbx_description
1 polymer ?
#
loop_
_entity_poly.entity_id
_entity_poly.type
_entity_poly.pdbx_seq_one_letter_code
_entity_poly.pdbx_strand_id
1 'polypeptide(L)'
;ILGVSLAAAGAGAADKGVPLYQHIADLAGTKELVMPVPAMNVINGGSHAGNKLPMQEFMILPTGASDFPESIQMGCEVYAALKSTIKKKYGQDAVNVGDEG
;
A
#
# COMPACT_ATOMS: atom_id res chain seq x y z
N ILE A 1 21.24 -6.40 10.77
CA ILE A 1 21.82 -6.05 9.44
C ILE A 1 20.90 -5.07 8.70
N LEU A 2 19.67 -5.46 8.33
CA LEU A 2 18.75 -4.58 7.58
C LEU A 2 18.55 -3.19 8.22
N GLY A 3 18.29 -3.14 9.54
CA GLY A 3 18.10 -1.86 10.24
C GLY A 3 19.31 -0.92 10.14
N VAL A 4 20.53 -1.45 10.22
CA VAL A 4 21.77 -0.66 10.04
C VAL A 4 21.88 -0.16 8.61
N SER A 5 21.52 -0.98 7.62
CA SER A 5 21.52 -0.59 6.21
C SER A 5 20.53 0.55 5.91
N LEU A 6 19.32 0.49 6.47
CA LEU A 6 18.30 1.53 6.29
C LEU A 6 18.71 2.85 6.96
N ALA A 7 19.28 2.77 8.18
CA ALA A 7 19.79 3.93 8.88
C ALA A 7 20.96 4.60 8.13
N ALA A 8 21.87 3.80 7.56
CA ALA A 8 22.97 4.30 6.74
C ALA A 8 22.49 5.02 5.47
N ALA A 9 21.49 4.47 4.78
CA ALA A 9 20.88 5.13 3.62
C ALA A 9 20.19 6.45 4.00
N GLY A 10 19.49 6.49 5.14
CA GLY A 10 18.89 7.71 5.68
C GLY A 10 19.93 8.79 6.00
N ALA A 11 21.03 8.40 6.68
CA ALA A 11 22.13 9.30 6.97
C ALA A 11 22.83 9.81 5.70
N GLY A 12 23.04 8.94 4.70
CA GLY A 12 23.63 9.31 3.41
C GLY A 12 22.76 10.29 2.61
N ALA A 13 21.43 10.17 2.69
CA ALA A 13 20.52 11.14 2.10
C ALA A 13 20.61 12.51 2.79
N ALA A 14 20.65 12.52 4.13
CA ALA A 14 20.76 13.73 4.93
C ALA A 14 22.09 14.47 4.71
N ASP A 15 23.20 13.73 4.66
CA ASP A 15 24.55 14.27 4.37
C ASP A 15 24.62 14.94 2.98
N LYS A 16 23.97 14.35 1.98
CA LYS A 16 23.84 14.92 0.64
C LYS A 16 22.82 16.06 0.54
N GLY A 17 22.00 16.30 1.56
CA GLY A 17 20.93 17.30 1.53
C GLY A 17 19.80 16.98 0.52
N VAL A 18 19.56 15.69 0.22
CA VAL A 18 18.50 15.25 -0.71
C VAL A 18 17.48 14.35 -0.02
N PRO A 19 16.24 14.27 -0.52
CA PRO A 19 15.26 13.30 -0.03
C PRO A 19 15.75 11.84 -0.18
N LEU A 20 15.29 10.94 0.71
CA LEU A 20 15.70 9.53 0.70
C LEU A 20 15.44 8.83 -0.64
N TYR A 21 14.30 9.07 -1.30
CA TYR A 21 14.00 8.46 -2.59
C TYR A 21 15.02 8.87 -3.67
N GLN A 22 15.54 10.09 -3.61
CA GLN A 22 16.55 10.58 -4.55
C GLN A 22 17.89 9.91 -4.27
N HIS A 23 18.27 9.80 -2.99
CA HIS A 23 19.48 9.08 -2.61
C HIS A 23 19.46 7.61 -3.06
N ILE A 24 18.30 6.94 -2.91
CA ILE A 24 18.11 5.57 -3.40
C ILE A 24 18.21 5.50 -4.93
N ALA A 25 17.64 6.47 -5.66
CA ALA A 25 17.74 6.53 -7.11
C ALA A 25 19.18 6.68 -7.59
N ASP A 26 19.97 7.54 -6.94
CA ASP A 26 21.39 7.70 -7.23
C ASP A 26 22.17 6.39 -7.02
N LEU A 27 21.91 5.68 -5.91
CA LEU A 27 22.55 4.40 -5.60
C LEU A 27 22.16 3.30 -6.60
N ALA A 28 20.91 3.30 -7.08
CA ALA A 28 20.38 2.33 -8.03
C ALA A 28 20.71 2.65 -9.50
N GLY A 29 21.23 3.85 -9.79
CA GLY A 29 21.42 4.33 -11.16
C GLY A 29 20.11 4.63 -11.90
N THR A 30 19.03 4.90 -11.15
CA THR A 30 17.71 5.23 -11.70
C THR A 30 17.70 6.65 -12.26
N LYS A 31 17.49 6.78 -13.56
CA LYS A 31 17.52 8.08 -14.26
C LYS A 31 16.20 8.85 -14.20
N GLU A 32 15.09 8.13 -14.15
CA GLU A 32 13.74 8.70 -14.16
C GLU A 32 12.95 8.13 -12.98
N LEU A 33 12.41 9.03 -12.16
CA LEU A 33 11.56 8.67 -11.04
C LEU A 33 10.13 8.52 -11.53
N VAL A 34 9.43 7.51 -11.02
CA VAL A 34 8.03 7.24 -11.33
C VAL A 34 7.24 7.09 -10.05
N MET A 35 6.01 7.59 -10.05
CA MET A 35 5.04 7.27 -9.01
C MET A 35 4.41 5.90 -9.32
N PRO A 36 4.37 4.96 -8.35
CA PRO A 36 3.79 3.65 -8.59
C PRO A 36 2.27 3.69 -8.57
N VAL A 37 1.61 2.77 -9.28
CA VAL A 37 0.19 2.48 -9.02
C VAL A 37 0.10 1.73 -7.68
N PRO A 38 -0.68 2.21 -6.69
CA PRO A 38 -0.81 1.52 -5.43
C PRO A 38 -1.63 0.23 -5.60
N ALA A 39 -1.08 -0.89 -5.13
CA ALA A 39 -1.84 -2.12 -4.94
C ALA A 39 -2.39 -2.13 -3.51
N MET A 40 -3.69 -1.89 -3.36
CA MET A 40 -4.33 -1.71 -2.06
C MET A 40 -5.05 -2.99 -1.67
N ASN A 41 -4.59 -3.67 -0.62
CA ASN A 41 -5.27 -4.84 -0.07
C ASN A 41 -6.57 -4.41 0.61
N VAL A 42 -7.72 -4.95 0.15
CA VAL A 42 -9.05 -4.52 0.60
C VAL A 42 -9.93 -5.64 1.15
N ILE A 43 -9.51 -6.90 1.00
CA ILE A 43 -10.12 -8.06 1.66
C ILE A 43 -9.00 -8.99 2.10
N ASN A 44 -8.93 -9.22 3.40
CA ASN A 44 -7.91 -10.08 4.02
C ASN A 44 -8.47 -11.49 4.18
N GLY A 45 -7.64 -12.46 3.85
CA GLY A 45 -7.88 -13.89 4.07
C GLY A 45 -6.62 -14.58 4.56
N GLY A 46 -6.57 -15.90 4.43
CA GLY A 46 -5.43 -16.72 4.83
C GLY A 46 -5.06 -16.51 6.29
N SER A 47 -3.77 -16.43 6.57
CA SER A 47 -3.24 -16.24 7.93
C SER A 47 -3.50 -14.84 8.50
N HIS A 48 -3.87 -13.87 7.65
CA HIS A 48 -4.07 -12.46 8.03
C HIS A 48 -5.54 -12.16 8.39
N ALA A 49 -6.43 -13.17 8.41
CA ALA A 49 -7.83 -13.00 8.81
C ALA A 49 -8.43 -14.23 9.50
N GLY A 50 -9.30 -14.01 10.47
CA GLY A 50 -10.08 -15.06 11.15
C GLY A 50 -11.28 -15.58 10.34
N ASN A 51 -11.12 -15.79 9.02
CA ASN A 51 -12.20 -16.23 8.15
C ASN A 51 -11.80 -17.50 7.36
N LYS A 52 -12.72 -18.03 6.53
CA LYS A 52 -12.50 -19.27 5.76
C LYS A 52 -11.84 -19.05 4.39
N LEU A 53 -11.43 -17.82 4.08
CA LEU A 53 -10.87 -17.46 2.78
C LEU A 53 -9.42 -17.96 2.72
N PRO A 54 -9.05 -18.88 1.81
CA PRO A 54 -7.71 -19.45 1.82
C PRO A 54 -6.64 -18.53 1.22
N MET A 55 -7.04 -17.64 0.30
CA MET A 55 -6.15 -16.65 -0.32
C MET A 55 -5.96 -15.47 0.63
N GLN A 56 -4.72 -14.99 0.75
CA GLN A 56 -4.33 -14.02 1.77
C GLN A 56 -4.79 -12.59 1.45
N GLU A 57 -4.65 -12.15 0.20
CA GLU A 57 -4.80 -10.75 -0.17
C GLU A 57 -5.62 -10.62 -1.46
N PHE A 58 -6.61 -9.72 -1.43
CA PHE A 58 -7.37 -9.33 -2.60
C PHE A 58 -7.22 -7.83 -2.77
N MET A 59 -6.41 -7.45 -3.76
CA MET A 59 -6.01 -6.07 -3.97
C MET A 59 -6.80 -5.40 -5.09
N ILE A 60 -7.01 -4.09 -4.96
CA ILE A 60 -7.44 -3.21 -6.05
C ILE A 60 -6.27 -2.35 -6.51
N LEU A 61 -6.20 -2.11 -7.82
CA LEU A 61 -5.18 -1.28 -8.45
C LEU A 61 -5.88 -0.21 -9.31
N PRO A 62 -5.79 1.08 -8.95
CA PRO A 62 -6.39 2.18 -9.71
C PRO A 62 -5.53 2.55 -10.93
N THR A 63 -5.35 1.62 -11.88
CA THR A 63 -4.48 1.80 -13.05
C THR A 63 -4.96 2.87 -14.04
N GLY A 64 -6.18 3.38 -13.88
CA GLY A 64 -6.76 4.45 -14.70
C GLY A 64 -6.59 5.86 -14.13
N ALA A 65 -5.96 6.01 -12.96
CA ALA A 65 -5.69 7.32 -12.37
C ALA A 65 -4.61 8.08 -13.15
N SER A 66 -4.77 9.40 -13.24
CA SER A 66 -3.87 10.32 -13.92
C SER A 66 -2.64 10.66 -13.08
N ASP A 67 -2.77 10.58 -11.76
CA ASP A 67 -1.69 10.81 -10.81
C ASP A 67 -1.84 9.98 -9.52
N PHE A 68 -0.82 10.03 -8.67
CA PHE A 68 -0.81 9.28 -7.42
C PHE A 68 -1.90 9.74 -6.43
N PRO A 69 -2.13 11.06 -6.19
CA PRO A 69 -3.25 11.52 -5.37
C PRO A 69 -4.62 10.99 -5.82
N GLU A 70 -4.93 11.05 -7.12
CA GLU A 70 -6.17 10.52 -7.70
C GLU A 70 -6.25 9.00 -7.47
N SER A 71 -5.14 8.28 -7.65
CA SER A 71 -5.07 6.84 -7.42
C SER A 71 -5.46 6.46 -5.97
N ILE A 72 -4.98 7.23 -4.99
CA ILE A 72 -5.32 7.03 -3.57
C ILE A 72 -6.77 7.39 -3.30
N GLN A 73 -7.29 8.47 -3.89
CA GLN A 73 -8.69 8.85 -3.76
C GLN A 73 -9.60 7.74 -4.27
N MET A 74 -9.36 7.26 -5.49
CA MET A 74 -10.13 6.16 -6.11
C MET A 74 -10.12 4.91 -5.21
N GLY A 75 -8.95 4.52 -4.69
CA GLY A 75 -8.83 3.38 -3.79
C GLY A 75 -9.61 3.53 -2.49
N CYS A 76 -9.55 4.72 -1.86
CA CYS A 76 -10.30 5.03 -0.63
C CYS A 76 -11.82 5.00 -0.85
N GLU A 77 -12.31 5.56 -1.96
CA GLU A 77 -13.72 5.56 -2.32
C GLU A 77 -14.24 4.12 -2.54
N VAL A 78 -13.45 3.29 -3.24
CA VAL A 78 -13.77 1.86 -3.43
C VAL A 78 -13.77 1.11 -2.09
N TYR A 79 -12.81 1.35 -1.20
CA TYR A 79 -12.77 0.71 0.12
C TYR A 79 -14.00 1.07 0.97
N ALA A 80 -14.40 2.34 1.00
CA ALA A 80 -15.59 2.78 1.72
C ALA A 80 -16.89 2.16 1.16
N ALA A 81 -17.01 2.09 -0.17
CA ALA A 81 -18.14 1.43 -0.84
C ALA A 81 -18.15 -0.09 -0.59
N LEU A 82 -16.98 -0.72 -0.60
CA LEU A 82 -16.80 -2.14 -0.31
C LEU A 82 -17.24 -2.48 1.11
N LYS A 83 -16.83 -1.68 2.11
CA LYS A 83 -17.27 -1.84 3.50
C LYS A 83 -18.80 -1.84 3.62
N SER A 84 -19.45 -0.90 2.95
CA SER A 84 -20.93 -0.81 2.94
C SER A 84 -21.56 -2.05 2.30
N THR A 85 -20.97 -2.56 1.22
CA THR A 85 -21.42 -3.75 0.50
C THR A 85 -21.27 -5.02 1.34
N ILE A 86 -20.11 -5.19 1.99
CA ILE A 86 -19.83 -6.34 2.88
C ILE A 86 -20.77 -6.31 4.08
N LYS A 87 -20.92 -5.16 4.76
CA LYS A 87 -21.84 -5.02 5.91
C LYS A 87 -23.28 -5.39 5.54
N LYS A 88 -23.75 -4.94 4.38
CA LYS A 88 -25.11 -5.24 3.91
C LYS A 88 -25.30 -6.73 3.62
N LYS A 89 -24.29 -7.42 3.09
CA LYS A 89 -24.38 -8.82 2.66
C LYS A 89 -24.10 -9.83 3.77
N TYR A 90 -23.13 -9.54 4.65
CA TYR A 90 -22.58 -10.49 5.63
C TYR A 90 -22.73 -10.01 7.08
N GLY A 91 -23.27 -8.80 7.31
CA GLY A 91 -23.52 -8.26 8.65
C GLY A 91 -22.41 -7.37 9.20
N GLN A 92 -22.66 -6.76 10.36
CA GLN A 92 -21.76 -5.80 11.00
C GLN A 92 -20.40 -6.41 11.41
N ASP A 93 -20.36 -7.70 11.74
CA ASP A 93 -19.13 -8.36 12.21
C ASP A 93 -18.15 -8.67 11.07
N ALA A 94 -18.62 -8.62 9.82
CA ALA A 94 -17.82 -8.90 8.63
C ALA A 94 -17.02 -7.69 8.12
N VAL A 95 -17.16 -6.51 8.74
CA VAL A 95 -16.41 -5.29 8.38
C VAL A 95 -15.35 -4.90 9.41
N ASN A 96 -15.00 -5.84 10.28
CA ASN A 96 -13.78 -5.73 11.06
C ASN A 96 -12.58 -5.86 10.11
N VAL A 97 -11.51 -5.16 10.44
CA VAL A 97 -10.29 -5.08 9.63
C VAL A 97 -9.32 -6.18 10.03
N GLY A 98 -8.53 -6.69 9.08
CA GLY A 98 -7.45 -7.62 9.38
C GLY A 98 -6.13 -6.87 9.64
N ASP A 99 -5.00 -7.58 9.56
CA ASP A 99 -3.69 -7.01 9.93
C ASP A 99 -3.23 -5.86 9.02
N GLU A 100 -3.70 -5.80 7.77
CA GLU A 100 -3.31 -4.80 6.78
C GLU A 100 -4.40 -3.73 6.51
N GLY A 101 -5.42 -3.68 7.38
CA GLY A 101 -6.59 -2.82 7.24
C GLY A 101 -7.84 -3.51 6.72
#